data_AF-A0A1Y1UHC3-F1
#
_entry.id   AF-A0A1Y1UHC3-F1
#
_cell.length_a   1.000
_cell.length_b   1.000
_cell.length_c   1.000
_cell.angle_alpha   90.00
_cell.angle_beta   90.00
_cell.angle_gamma   90.00
#
_symmetry.space_group_name_H-M   'P 1'
#
loop_
_entity.id
_entity.type
_entity.pdbx_description
1 polymer ?
#
loop_
_entity_poly.entity_id
_entity_poly.type
_entity_poly.pdbx_seq_one_letter_code
_entity_poly.pdbx_strand_id
1 'polypeptide(L)'
;MESLTLNQVSNTIAKSVSVSAVTASKFAGIKLPKSSRAIHTTSVMNNISGFKTTTTTTTASTASSTFNSIQNKSYATQVESEIADDAMKKSEIDVEGWIKKHYTPYEGDATFLEGPTEKTKKLFAKAEQYLAKERENGGLYDVDPHTPSTITSHKPGYLDKENEVIVGYQTDEPLKRAIKPFGGVNMVKNALAAVNVPMDENIEHIFSDYRKTHNTAVFDLYSKEMRSGRSNAIMTGLPDGYGRGRIIGDYRRVALYGTDRLIAQKEMDRVELQKKLMDEPTMKLIGEVADQIKALKQLTQMAKSYGIDISKPAKNAREATQFVYFGYL
;
A
#
# COMPACT_ATOMS: atom_id res chain seq x y z
N MET A 1 20.66 -12.41 46.96
CA MET A 1 20.52 -11.57 48.17
C MET A 1 20.64 -10.15 47.69
N GLU A 2 19.67 -9.24 47.71
CA GLU A 2 18.32 -9.01 48.28
C GLU A 2 17.79 -7.81 47.43
N SER A 3 16.52 -7.50 47.21
CA SER A 3 15.23 -7.98 47.73
C SER A 3 14.15 -7.51 46.74
N LEU A 4 13.18 -8.39 46.47
CA LEU A 4 11.88 -8.05 45.92
C LEU A 4 11.02 -7.49 47.05
N THR A 5 10.44 -6.30 46.89
CA THR A 5 9.36 -5.81 47.77
C THR A 5 8.10 -5.57 46.95
N LEU A 6 7.25 -6.60 46.97
CA LEU A 6 5.82 -6.53 46.65
C LEU A 6 5.11 -5.84 47.82
N ASN A 7 4.48 -4.70 47.56
CA ASN A 7 3.48 -4.13 48.48
C ASN A 7 2.09 -4.38 47.91
N GLN A 8 1.41 -5.40 48.45
CA GLN A 8 -0.05 -5.51 48.42
C GLN A 8 -0.64 -4.53 49.43
N VAL A 9 -1.58 -3.71 48.97
CA VAL A 9 -2.53 -3.02 49.87
C VAL A 9 -3.92 -3.51 49.50
N SER A 10 -4.48 -4.34 50.38
CA SER A 10 -5.89 -4.66 50.42
C SER A 10 -6.67 -3.43 50.83
N ASN A 11 -7.59 -2.95 50.00
CA ASN A 11 -8.75 -2.21 50.47
C ASN A 11 -9.98 -2.57 49.64
N THR A 12 -10.87 -3.26 50.33
CA THR A 12 -12.18 -3.76 49.91
C THR A 12 -13.11 -2.60 49.60
N ILE A 13 -13.60 -2.50 48.36
CA ILE A 13 -14.88 -1.87 48.05
C ILE A 13 -15.66 -2.85 47.20
N ALA A 14 -16.65 -3.47 47.83
CA ALA A 14 -17.65 -4.29 47.16
C ALA A 14 -18.46 -3.42 46.21
N LYS A 15 -18.32 -3.64 44.89
CA LYS A 15 -19.33 -3.26 43.90
C LYS A 15 -19.93 -4.55 43.37
N SER A 16 -21.18 -4.80 43.76
CA SER A 16 -22.02 -5.85 43.21
C SER A 16 -22.19 -5.64 41.71
N VAL A 17 -21.82 -6.65 40.93
CA VAL A 17 -22.21 -6.77 39.52
C VAL A 17 -23.05 -8.04 39.42
N SER A 18 -24.34 -7.87 39.17
CA SER A 18 -25.24 -8.96 38.82
C SER A 18 -24.90 -9.45 37.42
N VAL A 19 -24.36 -10.66 37.33
CA VAL A 19 -24.20 -11.39 36.07
C VAL A 19 -25.44 -12.24 35.86
N SER A 20 -26.29 -11.87 34.91
CA SER A 20 -27.29 -12.79 34.37
C SER A 20 -26.57 -13.85 33.54
N ALA A 21 -26.29 -15.00 34.15
CA ALA A 21 -25.79 -16.17 33.44
C ALA A 21 -26.90 -16.68 32.49
N VAL A 22 -26.69 -16.52 31.18
CA VAL A 22 -27.45 -17.29 30.19
C VAL A 22 -26.71 -18.59 29.95
N THR A 23 -27.34 -19.69 30.34
CA THR A 23 -26.85 -21.05 30.17
C THR A 23 -26.71 -21.36 28.68
N ALA A 24 -25.48 -21.50 28.17
CA ALA A 24 -25.25 -21.96 26.81
C ALA A 24 -25.56 -23.46 26.71
N SER A 25 -26.78 -23.78 26.26
CA SER A 25 -27.15 -25.14 25.86
C SER A 25 -26.59 -25.41 24.46
N LYS A 26 -25.77 -26.46 24.34
CA LYS A 26 -25.36 -27.05 23.05
C LYS A 26 -26.62 -27.43 22.27
N PHE A 27 -26.84 -26.78 21.13
CA PHE A 27 -27.74 -27.30 20.09
C PHE A 27 -26.96 -27.54 18.80
N ALA A 28 -27.02 -28.80 18.38
CA ALA A 28 -26.48 -29.29 17.12
C ALA A 28 -27.37 -28.83 15.95
N GLY A 29 -26.72 -28.38 14.87
CA GLY A 29 -27.17 -28.49 13.49
C GLY A 29 -28.53 -27.91 13.11
N ILE A 30 -28.58 -26.63 12.74
CA ILE A 30 -29.54 -26.11 11.74
C ILE A 30 -28.82 -25.11 10.83
N LYS A 31 -28.80 -25.39 9.51
CA LYS A 31 -28.37 -24.46 8.45
C LYS A 31 -29.44 -23.38 8.29
N LEU A 32 -29.09 -22.12 8.53
CA LEU A 32 -29.88 -20.96 8.11
C LEU A 32 -29.40 -20.49 6.72
N PRO A 33 -30.31 -20.18 5.76
CA PRO A 33 -29.92 -19.67 4.46
C PRO A 33 -29.39 -18.23 4.58
N LYS A 34 -28.23 -17.96 3.97
CA LYS A 34 -27.66 -16.60 3.90
C LYS A 34 -28.58 -15.71 3.07
N SER A 35 -28.95 -14.55 3.62
CA SER A 35 -29.68 -13.53 2.89
C SER A 35 -28.82 -12.96 1.75
N SER A 36 -29.45 -12.78 0.59
CA SER A 36 -28.90 -12.09 -0.56
C SER A 36 -28.62 -10.63 -0.21
N ARG A 37 -27.35 -10.22 -0.25
CA ARG A 37 -26.96 -8.81 -0.24
C ARG A 37 -27.32 -8.21 -1.60
N ALA A 38 -28.44 -7.48 -1.65
CA ALA A 38 -28.77 -6.63 -2.78
C ALA A 38 -27.75 -5.48 -2.87
N ILE A 39 -27.21 -5.28 -4.06
CA ILE A 39 -26.31 -4.20 -4.41
C ILE A 39 -27.16 -2.94 -4.58
N HIS A 40 -26.92 -1.90 -3.78
CA HIS A 40 -27.47 -0.57 -4.04
C HIS A 40 -26.74 0.05 -5.24
N THR A 41 -27.27 -0.15 -6.44
CA THR A 41 -27.02 0.70 -7.60
C THR A 41 -28.07 1.81 -7.61
N THR A 42 -27.71 3.04 -7.22
CA THR A 42 -28.53 4.21 -7.52
C THR A 42 -28.37 4.56 -9.00
N SER A 43 -29.41 4.24 -9.77
CA SER A 43 -29.67 4.76 -11.10
C SER A 43 -29.97 6.26 -11.01
N VAL A 44 -29.20 7.08 -11.72
CA VAL A 44 -29.60 8.47 -12.00
C VAL A 44 -30.55 8.40 -13.20
N MET A 45 -31.85 8.43 -12.92
CA MET A 45 -32.88 8.61 -13.93
C MET A 45 -32.97 10.09 -14.32
N ASN A 46 -32.78 10.34 -15.61
CA ASN A 46 -33.21 11.57 -16.30
C ASN A 46 -34.72 11.74 -16.13
N ASN A 47 -35.16 12.83 -15.49
CA ASN A 47 -36.52 13.32 -15.60
C ASN A 47 -36.54 14.57 -16.48
N ILE A 48 -36.80 14.35 -17.76
CA ILE A 48 -37.31 15.36 -18.69
C ILE A 48 -38.83 15.21 -18.74
N SER A 49 -39.52 16.18 -18.14
CA SER A 49 -40.92 16.54 -18.42
C SER A 49 -41.08 17.96 -17.88
N GLY A 50 -41.35 19.02 -18.64
CA GLY A 50 -42.20 19.14 -19.79
C GLY A 50 -43.18 20.26 -19.45
N PHE A 51 -42.98 21.47 -19.98
CA PHE A 51 -43.99 22.52 -19.92
C PHE A 51 -43.99 23.37 -21.21
N LYS A 52 -45.04 23.10 -21.99
CA LYS A 52 -45.78 23.85 -23.01
C LYS A 52 -45.21 25.15 -23.60
N THR A 53 -45.19 25.11 -24.92
CA THR A 53 -45.32 26.18 -25.93
C THR A 53 -46.45 27.17 -25.64
N THR A 54 -46.14 28.48 -25.75
CA THR A 54 -47.08 29.51 -26.24
C THR A 54 -46.29 30.57 -27.01
N THR A 55 -46.76 30.86 -28.22
CA THR A 55 -46.25 31.85 -29.18
C THR A 55 -46.81 33.25 -28.86
N THR A 56 -45.97 34.28 -28.74
CA THR A 56 -46.37 35.68 -29.05
C THR A 56 -45.17 36.55 -29.45
N THR A 57 -45.45 37.45 -30.37
CA THR A 57 -44.61 38.31 -31.21
C THR A 57 -44.01 39.54 -30.49
N THR A 58 -42.79 39.91 -30.89
CA THR A 58 -42.15 41.26 -30.97
C THR A 58 -42.47 42.38 -29.95
N THR A 59 -41.43 42.91 -29.32
CA THR A 59 -41.04 44.35 -29.33
C THR A 59 -39.63 44.54 -28.74
N ALA A 60 -38.87 45.46 -29.33
CA ALA A 60 -37.49 45.81 -28.97
C ALA A 60 -37.40 46.78 -27.77
N SER A 61 -36.37 46.64 -26.93
CA SER A 61 -35.70 47.78 -26.27
C SER A 61 -34.33 47.39 -25.64
N THR A 62 -33.30 48.10 -26.10
CA THR A 62 -32.14 48.66 -25.39
C THR A 62 -31.40 47.90 -24.27
N ALA A 63 -30.13 47.60 -24.60
CA ALA A 63 -28.90 47.83 -23.82
C ALA A 63 -28.74 47.24 -22.40
N SER A 64 -27.88 46.22 -22.31
CA SER A 64 -26.84 46.16 -21.27
C SER A 64 -25.68 45.30 -21.78
N SER A 65 -24.56 45.96 -22.08
CA SER A 65 -23.29 45.34 -22.44
C SER A 65 -22.70 44.64 -21.22
N THR A 66 -22.88 43.32 -21.13
CA THR A 66 -22.09 42.50 -20.20
C THR A 66 -20.83 42.06 -20.92
N PHE A 67 -19.73 42.78 -20.68
CA PHE A 67 -18.39 42.34 -20.99
C PHE A 67 -18.14 41.02 -20.25
N ASN A 68 -18.29 39.89 -20.92
CA ASN A 68 -17.69 38.65 -20.46
C ASN A 68 -16.18 38.79 -20.67
N SER A 69 -15.47 39.22 -19.63
CA SER A 69 -14.02 39.14 -19.60
C SER A 69 -13.64 37.66 -19.68
N ILE A 70 -13.21 37.23 -20.86
CA ILE A 70 -12.48 35.98 -21.01
C ILE A 70 -11.13 36.23 -20.32
N GLN A 71 -11.06 35.88 -19.05
CA GLN A 71 -9.79 35.77 -18.34
C GLN A 71 -9.05 34.58 -18.96
N ASN A 72 -8.25 34.86 -19.98
CA ASN A 72 -7.18 33.95 -20.41
C ASN A 72 -6.20 33.84 -19.25
N LYS A 73 -6.44 32.90 -18.33
CA LYS A 73 -5.44 32.47 -17.35
C LYS A 73 -4.33 31.79 -18.15
N SER A 74 -3.27 32.53 -18.41
CA SER A 74 -1.98 32.01 -18.85
C SER A 74 -1.43 31.15 -17.72
N TYR A 75 -1.71 29.85 -17.73
CA TYR A 75 -1.03 28.90 -16.87
C TYR A 75 0.45 28.90 -17.27
N ALA A 76 1.32 29.25 -16.32
CA ALA A 76 2.75 29.34 -16.56
C ALA A 76 3.27 28.00 -17.07
N THR A 77 3.60 27.94 -18.36
CA THR A 77 4.39 26.87 -18.97
C THR A 77 5.83 27.02 -18.50
N GLN A 78 6.11 26.59 -17.27
CA GLN A 78 7.47 26.25 -16.90
C GLN A 78 7.90 25.05 -17.76
N VAL A 79 9.09 25.14 -18.35
CA VAL A 79 9.62 24.08 -19.21
C VAL A 79 9.93 22.86 -18.34
N GLU A 80 9.57 21.64 -18.79
CA GLU A 80 9.72 20.40 -18.01
C GLU A 80 11.12 20.19 -17.41
N SER A 81 12.17 20.67 -18.09
CA SER A 81 13.55 20.61 -17.62
C SER A 81 13.83 21.49 -16.39
N GLU A 82 13.19 22.67 -16.27
CA GLU A 82 13.42 23.59 -15.16
C GLU A 82 12.84 23.07 -13.83
N ILE A 83 11.74 22.32 -13.92
CA ILE A 83 11.01 21.75 -12.78
C ILE A 83 11.78 20.57 -12.16
N ALA A 84 12.34 19.69 -13.00
CA ALA A 84 13.14 18.54 -12.54
C ALA A 84 14.47 18.99 -11.92
N ASP A 85 15.11 20.02 -12.51
CA ASP A 85 16.36 20.56 -12.00
C ASP A 85 16.20 21.29 -10.66
N ASP A 86 15.01 21.85 -10.35
CA ASP A 86 14.76 22.55 -9.10
C ASP A 86 14.90 21.65 -7.86
N ALA A 87 14.39 20.41 -7.95
CA ALA A 87 14.52 19.43 -6.88
C ALA A 87 15.98 19.03 -6.62
N MET A 88 16.78 18.98 -7.68
CA MET A 88 18.21 18.63 -7.61
C MET A 88 19.10 19.75 -7.09
N LYS A 89 18.66 21.02 -7.20
CA LYS A 89 19.40 22.19 -6.70
C LYS A 89 19.34 22.31 -5.17
N LYS A 90 18.32 21.76 -4.52
CA LYS A 90 18.21 21.79 -3.05
C LYS A 90 19.16 20.78 -2.40
N SER A 91 19.81 21.22 -1.33
CA SER A 91 20.63 20.36 -0.47
C SER A 91 19.79 19.28 0.23
N GLU A 92 18.52 19.57 0.51
CA GLU A 92 17.62 18.72 1.29
C GLU A 92 16.56 18.00 0.43
N ILE A 93 16.07 16.86 0.93
CA ILE A 93 14.94 16.11 0.37
C ILE A 93 13.64 16.70 0.91
N ASP A 94 12.89 17.41 0.07
CA ASP A 94 11.70 18.20 0.42
C ASP A 94 10.60 18.10 -0.66
N VAL A 95 9.82 17.01 -0.61
CA VAL A 95 8.73 16.75 -1.57
C VAL A 95 7.59 17.76 -1.39
N GLU A 96 7.26 18.15 -0.14
CA GLU A 96 6.16 19.06 0.13
C GLU A 96 6.44 20.46 -0.43
N GLY A 97 7.63 21.01 -0.16
CA GLY A 97 8.03 22.31 -0.67
C GLY A 97 8.12 22.33 -2.19
N TRP A 98 8.55 21.23 -2.82
CA TRP A 98 8.51 21.10 -4.27
C TRP A 98 7.07 21.11 -4.79
N ILE A 99 6.16 20.33 -4.19
CA ILE A 99 4.75 20.30 -4.62
C ILE A 99 4.14 21.69 -4.50
N LYS A 100 4.27 22.35 -3.34
CA LYS A 100 3.71 23.71 -3.11
C LYS A 100 4.18 24.73 -4.13
N LYS A 101 5.41 24.58 -4.64
CA LYS A 101 6.01 25.48 -5.62
C LYS A 101 5.53 25.24 -7.05
N HIS A 102 5.26 23.98 -7.42
CA HIS A 102 5.07 23.58 -8.82
C HIS A 102 3.68 23.07 -9.19
N TYR A 103 2.82 22.71 -8.21
CA TYR A 103 1.47 22.27 -8.54
C TYR A 103 0.63 23.43 -9.11
N THR A 104 -0.25 23.11 -10.06
CA THR A 104 -1.23 24.05 -10.57
C THR A 104 -2.59 23.72 -9.95
N PRO A 105 -3.17 24.60 -9.11
CA PRO A 105 -4.54 24.41 -8.62
C PRO A 105 -5.53 24.31 -9.78
N TYR A 106 -6.42 23.33 -9.71
CA TYR A 106 -7.49 23.13 -10.70
C TYR A 106 -8.86 23.38 -10.04
N GLU A 107 -9.56 24.41 -10.52
CA GLU A 107 -10.88 24.84 -10.03
C GLU A 107 -12.00 24.62 -11.07
N GLY A 108 -11.70 23.93 -12.17
CA GLY A 108 -12.65 23.61 -13.23
C GLY A 108 -13.50 22.36 -12.91
N ASP A 109 -14.20 21.85 -13.92
CA ASP A 109 -15.07 20.67 -13.83
C ASP A 109 -14.46 19.43 -14.53
N ALA A 110 -15.25 18.37 -14.69
CA ALA A 110 -14.78 17.11 -15.27
C ALA A 110 -14.79 17.08 -16.82
N THR A 111 -15.08 18.19 -17.50
CA THR A 111 -15.27 18.19 -18.97
C THR A 111 -14.00 17.92 -19.77
N PHE A 112 -12.81 18.08 -19.17
CA PHE A 112 -11.53 17.76 -19.80
C PHE A 112 -11.15 16.27 -19.73
N LEU A 113 -11.92 15.45 -19.01
CA LEU A 113 -11.59 14.03 -18.82
C LEU A 113 -11.78 13.24 -20.11
N GLU A 114 -10.76 12.47 -20.45
CA GLU A 114 -10.77 11.57 -21.61
C GLU A 114 -11.15 10.13 -21.21
N GLY A 115 -11.76 9.42 -22.15
CA GLY A 115 -12.14 8.01 -21.98
C GLY A 115 -10.95 7.04 -22.02
N PRO A 116 -11.16 5.75 -21.69
CA PRO A 116 -10.10 4.76 -21.73
C PRO A 116 -9.62 4.49 -23.16
N THR A 117 -8.30 4.36 -23.32
CA THR A 117 -7.68 3.98 -24.60
C THR A 117 -7.96 2.51 -24.95
N GLU A 118 -7.77 2.14 -26.21
CA GLU A 118 -7.88 0.74 -26.64
C GLU A 118 -6.87 -0.19 -25.93
N LYS A 119 -5.66 0.31 -25.61
CA LYS A 119 -4.69 -0.44 -24.80
C LYS A 119 -5.24 -0.75 -23.41
N THR A 120 -5.83 0.27 -22.76
CA THR A 120 -6.45 0.14 -21.44
C THR A 120 -7.62 -0.85 -21.48
N LYS A 121 -8.50 -0.76 -22.49
CA LYS A 121 -9.63 -1.69 -22.64
C LYS A 121 -9.17 -3.14 -22.81
N LYS A 122 -8.15 -3.38 -23.64
CA LYS A 122 -7.57 -4.72 -23.84
C LYS A 122 -6.97 -5.28 -22.57
N LEU A 123 -6.18 -4.47 -21.85
CA LEU A 123 -5.59 -4.85 -20.58
C LEU A 123 -6.66 -5.18 -19.53
N PHE A 124 -7.67 -4.33 -19.42
CA PHE A 124 -8.73 -4.51 -18.44
C PHE A 124 -9.54 -5.78 -18.73
N ALA A 125 -9.90 -6.03 -19.99
CA ALA A 125 -10.58 -7.26 -20.39
C ALA A 125 -9.75 -8.53 -20.05
N LYS A 126 -8.42 -8.47 -20.19
CA LYS A 126 -7.54 -9.57 -19.78
C LYS A 126 -7.48 -9.71 -18.25
N ALA A 127 -7.42 -8.60 -17.52
CA ALA A 127 -7.44 -8.61 -16.06
C ALA A 127 -8.75 -9.21 -15.52
N GLU A 128 -9.89 -8.93 -16.17
CA GLU A 128 -11.18 -9.51 -15.80
C GLU A 128 -11.20 -11.03 -15.91
N GLN A 129 -10.50 -11.61 -16.90
CA GLN A 129 -10.35 -13.06 -17.03
C GLN A 129 -9.53 -13.66 -15.87
N TYR A 130 -8.43 -13.00 -15.48
CA TYR A 130 -7.62 -13.42 -14.34
C TYR A 130 -8.43 -13.36 -13.03
N LEU A 131 -9.20 -12.28 -12.83
CA LEU A 131 -10.06 -12.11 -11.66
C LEU A 131 -11.23 -13.11 -11.67
N ALA A 132 -11.77 -13.46 -12.83
CA ALA A 132 -12.80 -14.50 -12.94
C ALA A 132 -12.24 -15.86 -12.50
N LYS A 133 -11.05 -16.23 -12.99
CA LYS A 133 -10.35 -17.45 -12.57
C LYS A 133 -10.01 -17.45 -11.07
N GLU A 134 -9.57 -16.32 -10.50
CA GLU A 134 -9.37 -16.22 -9.04
C GLU A 134 -10.66 -16.51 -8.26
N ARG A 135 -11.81 -15.99 -8.71
CA ARG A 135 -13.11 -16.24 -8.08
C ARG A 135 -13.55 -17.70 -8.22
N GLU A 136 -13.37 -18.29 -9.39
CA GLU A 136 -13.65 -19.71 -9.65
C GLU A 136 -12.80 -20.63 -8.76
N ASN A 137 -11.55 -20.25 -8.49
CA ASN A 137 -10.64 -20.94 -7.58
C ASN A 137 -10.93 -20.70 -6.08
N GLY A 138 -12.01 -19.99 -5.74
CA GLY A 138 -12.37 -19.71 -4.34
C GLY A 138 -11.58 -18.56 -3.68
N GLY A 139 -11.01 -17.65 -4.48
CA GLY A 139 -10.38 -16.42 -4.00
C GLY A 139 -8.85 -16.43 -3.95
N LEU A 140 -8.21 -17.39 -4.64
CA LEU A 140 -6.76 -17.42 -4.89
C LEU A 140 -6.52 -17.79 -6.35
N TYR A 141 -5.84 -16.90 -7.10
CA TYR A 141 -5.44 -17.21 -8.47
C TYR A 141 -4.36 -18.29 -8.49
N ASP A 142 -3.22 -17.98 -7.86
CA ASP A 142 -2.06 -18.86 -7.71
C ASP A 142 -1.17 -18.38 -6.54
N VAL A 143 -0.22 -19.21 -6.10
CA VAL A 143 0.77 -18.88 -5.07
C VAL A 143 2.14 -19.47 -5.43
N ASP A 144 3.22 -18.72 -5.16
CA ASP A 144 4.58 -19.25 -5.17
C ASP A 144 4.95 -19.79 -3.77
N PRO A 145 4.98 -21.11 -3.55
CA PRO A 145 5.33 -21.68 -2.25
C PRO A 145 6.84 -21.84 -2.04
N HIS A 146 7.66 -21.57 -3.07
CA HIS A 146 9.09 -21.89 -3.08
C HIS A 146 9.99 -20.65 -2.90
N THR A 147 9.48 -19.46 -3.21
CA THR A 147 10.30 -18.23 -3.20
C THR A 147 9.94 -17.31 -2.03
N PRO A 148 10.79 -17.19 -0.98
CA PRO A 148 10.66 -16.14 0.03
C PRO A 148 10.74 -14.76 -0.62
N SER A 149 9.64 -14.01 -0.56
CA SER A 149 9.55 -12.69 -1.20
C SER A 149 10.56 -11.69 -0.64
N THR A 150 11.36 -11.10 -1.53
CA THR A 150 12.21 -9.92 -1.29
C THR A 150 12.06 -8.96 -2.47
N ILE A 151 12.66 -7.77 -2.38
CA ILE A 151 12.62 -6.74 -3.45
C ILE A 151 13.09 -7.29 -4.81
N THR A 152 14.02 -8.26 -4.81
CA THR A 152 14.66 -8.77 -6.03
C THR A 152 14.47 -10.29 -6.23
N SER A 153 13.56 -10.93 -5.50
CA SER A 153 13.43 -12.40 -5.56
C SER A 153 12.72 -12.89 -6.81
N HIS A 154 11.77 -12.12 -7.33
CA HIS A 154 10.95 -12.52 -8.48
C HIS A 154 11.42 -11.86 -9.77
N LYS A 155 11.16 -12.52 -10.88
CA LYS A 155 11.36 -11.97 -12.22
C LYS A 155 10.24 -10.97 -12.56
N PRO A 156 10.44 -10.10 -13.57
CA PRO A 156 9.38 -9.24 -14.07
C PRO A 156 8.14 -10.01 -14.49
N GLY A 157 6.98 -9.61 -13.95
CA GLY A 157 5.67 -10.08 -14.41
C GLY A 157 5.03 -9.07 -15.36
N TYR A 158 4.16 -9.55 -16.25
CA TYR A 158 3.38 -8.73 -17.18
C TYR A 158 2.02 -9.37 -17.41
N LEU A 159 0.96 -8.57 -17.46
CA LEU A 159 -0.34 -9.06 -17.90
C LEU A 159 -0.39 -9.10 -19.43
N ASP A 160 0.04 -8.01 -20.06
CA ASP A 160 0.19 -7.90 -21.52
C ASP A 160 1.18 -6.77 -21.83
N LYS A 161 2.45 -7.17 -21.97
CA LYS A 161 3.61 -6.28 -22.04
C LYS A 161 3.51 -5.24 -23.16
N GLU A 162 2.83 -5.54 -24.25
CA GLU A 162 2.71 -4.66 -25.41
C GLU A 162 1.73 -3.50 -25.17
N ASN A 163 0.71 -3.75 -24.35
CA ASN A 163 -0.34 -2.79 -24.02
C ASN A 163 -0.05 -2.02 -22.71
N GLU A 164 0.84 -2.52 -21.86
CA GLU A 164 1.22 -1.88 -20.58
C GLU A 164 2.05 -0.60 -20.77
N VAL A 165 1.55 0.52 -20.22
CA VAL A 165 2.26 1.81 -20.18
C VAL A 165 3.12 1.92 -18.91
N ILE A 166 2.55 1.46 -17.79
CA ILE A 166 3.17 1.34 -16.48
C ILE A 166 3.24 -0.16 -16.16
N VAL A 167 4.39 -0.63 -15.67
CA VAL A 167 4.70 -2.06 -15.49
C VAL A 167 5.10 -2.36 -14.04
N GLY A 168 4.93 -3.61 -13.64
CA GLY A 168 5.38 -4.12 -12.35
C GLY A 168 4.33 -4.95 -11.65
N TYR A 169 4.69 -6.18 -11.24
CA TYR A 169 3.89 -7.06 -10.41
C TYR A 169 4.73 -7.62 -9.26
N GLN A 170 4.05 -8.06 -8.20
CA GLN A 170 4.69 -8.55 -6.97
C GLN A 170 5.46 -9.86 -7.18
N THR A 171 5.04 -10.64 -8.17
CA THR A 171 5.66 -11.89 -8.60
C THR A 171 5.86 -11.86 -10.13
N ASP A 172 6.29 -12.99 -10.68
CA ASP A 172 6.47 -13.20 -12.11
C ASP A 172 5.15 -13.32 -12.91
N GLU A 173 3.99 -13.37 -12.23
CA GLU A 173 2.67 -13.47 -12.87
C GLU A 173 1.62 -12.59 -12.16
N PRO A 174 0.70 -11.94 -12.90
CA PRO A 174 -0.41 -11.21 -12.29
C PRO A 174 -1.26 -12.09 -11.36
N LEU A 175 -1.67 -11.54 -10.22
CA LEU A 175 -2.47 -12.19 -9.16
C LEU A 175 -1.83 -13.40 -8.44
N LYS A 176 -0.66 -13.88 -8.88
CA LYS A 176 0.09 -14.92 -8.17
C LYS A 176 0.68 -14.34 -6.89
N ARG A 177 0.31 -14.90 -5.73
CA ARG A 177 0.74 -14.41 -4.41
C ARG A 177 2.12 -14.98 -4.05
N ALA A 178 2.95 -14.16 -3.41
CA ALA A 178 4.22 -14.62 -2.86
C ALA A 178 4.09 -15.01 -1.38
N ILE A 179 4.94 -15.92 -0.91
CA ILE A 179 5.08 -16.19 0.53
C ILE A 179 5.97 -15.14 1.22
N LYS A 180 5.61 -14.77 2.46
CA LYS A 180 6.33 -13.79 3.29
C LYS A 180 6.75 -14.39 4.64
N PRO A 181 7.68 -15.36 4.67
CA PRO A 181 7.98 -16.16 5.86
C PRO A 181 8.64 -15.38 7.00
N PHE A 182 9.26 -14.22 6.74
CA PHE A 182 9.80 -13.34 7.79
C PHE A 182 8.77 -12.94 8.86
N GLY A 183 7.48 -12.85 8.46
CA GLY A 183 6.38 -12.56 9.38
C GLY A 183 6.02 -13.74 10.29
N GLY A 184 6.23 -14.98 9.83
CA GLY A 184 5.89 -16.20 10.55
C GLY A 184 5.74 -17.40 9.62
N VAL A 185 6.64 -18.38 9.72
CA VAL A 185 6.66 -19.57 8.86
C VAL A 185 5.42 -20.46 9.06
N ASN A 186 4.95 -20.60 10.29
CA ASN A 186 3.73 -21.35 10.60
C ASN A 186 2.47 -20.73 9.95
N MET A 187 2.43 -19.41 9.82
CA MET A 187 1.31 -18.72 9.17
C MET A 187 1.31 -19.01 7.67
N VAL A 188 2.49 -19.04 7.04
CA VAL A 188 2.65 -19.44 5.64
C VAL A 188 2.24 -20.90 5.44
N LYS A 189 2.76 -21.82 6.27
CA LYS A 189 2.43 -23.25 6.23
C LYS A 189 0.93 -23.50 6.32
N ASN A 190 0.25 -22.86 7.27
CA ASN A 190 -1.20 -22.99 7.43
C ASN A 190 -1.98 -22.39 6.24
N ALA A 191 -1.52 -21.26 5.69
CA ALA A 191 -2.16 -20.63 4.53
C ALA A 191 -2.04 -21.51 3.27
N LEU A 192 -0.88 -22.11 3.03
CA LEU A 192 -0.65 -23.03 1.92
C LEU A 192 -1.49 -24.32 2.08
N ALA A 193 -1.52 -24.90 3.27
CA ALA A 193 -2.34 -26.07 3.57
C ALA A 193 -3.85 -25.82 3.33
N ALA A 194 -4.35 -24.61 3.64
CA ALA A 194 -5.74 -24.22 3.41
C ALA A 194 -6.13 -24.20 1.92
N VAL A 195 -5.15 -24.11 1.01
CA VAL A 195 -5.34 -24.16 -0.44
C VAL A 195 -4.75 -25.43 -1.06
N ASN A 196 -4.51 -26.46 -0.25
CA ASN A 196 -3.96 -27.76 -0.65
C ASN A 196 -2.58 -27.66 -1.35
N VAL A 197 -1.80 -26.65 -1.02
CA VAL A 197 -0.41 -26.50 -1.48
C VAL A 197 0.53 -26.91 -0.34
N PRO A 198 1.47 -27.84 -0.55
CA PRO A 198 2.45 -28.18 0.48
C PRO A 198 3.46 -27.05 0.68
N MET A 199 3.92 -26.89 1.92
CA MET A 199 5.03 -25.98 2.23
C MET A 199 6.34 -26.59 1.71
N ASP A 200 7.20 -25.75 1.13
CA ASP A 200 8.56 -26.16 0.78
C ASP A 200 9.39 -26.47 2.04
N GLU A 201 9.92 -27.70 2.13
CA GLU A 201 10.67 -28.18 3.30
C GLU A 201 11.94 -27.36 3.56
N ASN A 202 12.64 -26.90 2.51
CA ASN A 202 13.84 -26.10 2.67
C ASN A 202 13.48 -24.72 3.23
N ILE A 203 12.38 -24.14 2.78
CA ILE A 203 11.91 -22.85 3.31
C ILE A 203 11.45 -23.02 4.76
N GLU A 204 10.73 -24.09 5.09
CA GLU A 204 10.35 -24.38 6.48
C GLU A 204 11.58 -24.49 7.37
N HIS A 205 12.59 -25.25 6.95
CA HIS A 205 13.85 -25.41 7.67
C HIS A 205 14.60 -24.08 7.85
N ILE A 206 14.74 -23.26 6.81
CA ILE A 206 15.41 -21.95 6.89
C ILE A 206 14.75 -21.05 7.94
N PHE A 207 13.42 -20.96 7.95
CA PHE A 207 12.69 -20.03 8.83
C PHE A 207 12.30 -20.61 10.19
N SER A 208 12.62 -21.90 10.43
CA SER A 208 12.51 -22.53 11.74
C SER A 208 13.85 -22.56 12.46
N ASP A 209 14.93 -22.84 11.73
CA ASP A 209 16.22 -23.20 12.35
C ASP A 209 17.29 -22.12 12.16
N TYR A 210 17.30 -21.40 11.03
CA TYR A 210 18.34 -20.40 10.74
C TYR A 210 17.86 -18.96 10.93
N ARG A 211 16.63 -18.65 10.50
CA ARG A 211 16.09 -17.30 10.47
C ARG A 211 14.83 -17.19 11.33
N LYS A 212 15.02 -16.73 12.57
CA LYS A 212 13.92 -16.39 13.47
C LYS A 212 12.93 -15.41 12.83
N THR A 213 11.64 -15.70 12.94
CA THR A 213 10.54 -14.88 12.40
C THR A 213 9.99 -13.90 13.43
N HIS A 214 9.25 -12.90 12.96
CA HIS A 214 8.51 -11.97 13.83
C HIS A 214 7.54 -12.71 14.76
N ASN A 215 6.73 -13.62 14.22
CA ASN A 215 5.80 -14.44 14.99
C ASN A 215 6.52 -15.19 16.12
N THR A 216 7.61 -15.90 15.83
CA THR A 216 8.39 -16.62 16.85
C THR A 216 8.88 -15.66 17.95
N ALA A 217 9.47 -14.52 17.55
CA ALA A 217 9.99 -13.54 18.50
C ALA A 217 8.90 -12.95 19.42
N VAL A 218 7.71 -12.67 18.88
CA VAL A 218 6.56 -12.19 19.67
C VAL A 218 6.12 -13.24 20.69
N PHE A 219 6.00 -14.50 20.26
CA PHE A 219 5.53 -15.56 21.15
C PHE A 219 6.54 -15.92 22.24
N ASP A 220 7.86 -15.78 22.00
CA ASP A 220 8.88 -15.94 23.04
C ASP A 220 8.73 -14.90 24.16
N LEU A 221 8.24 -13.70 23.85
CA LEU A 221 8.08 -12.59 24.79
C LEU A 221 6.71 -12.59 25.50
N TYR A 222 5.69 -13.21 24.90
CA TYR A 222 4.34 -13.19 25.45
C TYR A 222 4.25 -13.90 26.81
N SER A 223 3.75 -13.17 27.81
CA SER A 223 3.41 -13.73 29.12
C SER A 223 2.22 -14.68 29.04
N LYS A 224 2.03 -15.51 30.08
CA LYS A 224 0.86 -16.40 30.20
C LYS A 224 -0.46 -15.61 30.12
N GLU A 225 -0.50 -14.43 30.74
CA GLU A 225 -1.66 -13.55 30.73
C GLU A 225 -1.96 -13.02 29.32
N MET A 226 -0.96 -12.53 28.60
CA MET A 226 -1.13 -12.05 27.22
C MET A 226 -1.68 -13.16 26.31
N ARG A 227 -1.12 -14.38 26.43
CA ARG A 227 -1.60 -15.55 25.68
C ARG A 227 -3.04 -15.92 26.04
N SER A 228 -3.40 -15.83 27.33
CA SER A 228 -4.76 -16.06 27.81
C SER A 228 -5.74 -15.03 27.25
N GLY A 229 -5.39 -13.75 27.28
CA GLY A 229 -6.21 -12.68 26.71
C GLY A 229 -6.49 -12.87 25.22
N ARG A 230 -5.48 -13.32 24.46
CA ARG A 230 -5.63 -13.66 23.03
C ARG A 230 -6.54 -14.87 22.82
N SER A 231 -6.31 -15.96 23.56
CA SER A 231 -7.03 -17.22 23.39
C SER A 231 -8.51 -17.12 23.80
N ASN A 232 -8.80 -16.26 24.78
CA ASN A 232 -10.16 -15.95 25.23
C ASN A 232 -10.82 -14.82 24.42
N ALA A 233 -10.22 -14.39 23.31
CA ALA A 233 -10.72 -13.33 22.45
C ALA A 233 -10.95 -11.97 23.15
N ILE A 234 -10.25 -11.71 24.26
CA ILE A 234 -10.24 -10.40 24.94
C ILE A 234 -9.37 -9.41 24.13
N MET A 235 -8.26 -9.90 23.57
CA MET A 235 -7.39 -9.14 22.68
C MET A 235 -7.24 -9.88 21.34
N THR A 236 -7.94 -9.43 20.31
CA THR A 236 -7.96 -10.07 18.99
C THR A 236 -7.38 -9.18 17.91
N GLY A 237 -6.82 -9.77 16.85
CA GLY A 237 -6.34 -9.02 15.68
C GLY A 237 -5.06 -8.23 15.94
N LEU A 238 -4.24 -8.66 16.89
CA LEU A 238 -2.89 -8.12 17.08
C LEU A 238 -1.99 -8.55 15.90
N PRO A 239 -1.01 -7.72 15.50
CA PRO A 239 -0.10 -8.03 14.40
C PRO A 239 1.01 -9.01 14.85
N ASP A 240 0.60 -10.16 15.41
CA ASP A 240 1.49 -11.23 15.89
C ASP A 240 1.73 -12.33 14.85
N GLY A 241 0.87 -12.44 13.84
CA GLY A 241 0.93 -13.43 12.76
C GLY A 241 1.03 -12.84 11.35
N TYR A 242 1.20 -11.53 11.21
CA TYR A 242 1.28 -10.84 9.92
C TYR A 242 2.04 -9.51 10.02
N GLY A 243 2.39 -8.92 8.88
CA GLY A 243 3.07 -7.63 8.85
C GLY A 243 2.21 -6.51 9.44
N ARG A 244 2.76 -5.74 10.39
CA ARG A 244 2.03 -4.66 11.10
C ARG A 244 1.39 -3.59 10.19
N GLY A 245 1.92 -3.40 8.99
CA GLY A 245 1.47 -2.36 8.06
C GLY A 245 1.61 -0.95 8.64
N ARG A 246 0.68 -0.05 8.28
CA ARG A 246 0.58 1.33 8.79
C ARG A 246 1.87 2.17 8.65
N ILE A 247 2.69 1.84 7.65
CA ILE A 247 3.86 2.61 7.24
C ILE A 247 3.62 3.04 5.81
N ILE A 248 3.73 4.34 5.55
CA ILE A 248 3.64 4.91 4.21
C ILE A 248 5.03 5.45 3.87
N GLY A 249 5.72 4.78 2.95
CA GLY A 249 6.92 5.33 2.35
C GLY A 249 6.55 6.52 1.47
N ASP A 250 7.38 7.55 1.45
CA ASP A 250 7.18 8.67 0.53
C ASP A 250 7.74 8.31 -0.86
N TYR A 251 6.97 7.50 -1.60
CA TYR A 251 7.38 6.90 -2.88
C TYR A 251 7.66 7.95 -3.97
N ARG A 252 7.07 9.14 -3.83
CA ARG A 252 7.31 10.31 -4.70
C ARG A 252 8.77 10.73 -4.71
N ARG A 253 9.53 10.42 -3.66
CA ARG A 253 10.97 10.69 -3.61
C ARG A 253 11.74 9.96 -4.71
N VAL A 254 11.32 8.75 -5.09
CA VAL A 254 11.99 7.99 -6.16
C VAL A 254 11.83 8.74 -7.49
N ALA A 255 10.62 9.19 -7.81
CA ALA A 255 10.37 10.00 -8.99
C ALA A 255 11.12 11.34 -8.95
N LEU A 256 11.07 12.03 -7.82
CA LEU A 256 11.58 13.40 -7.71
C LEU A 256 13.12 13.48 -7.63
N TYR A 257 13.77 12.48 -7.04
CA TYR A 257 15.20 12.54 -6.75
C TYR A 257 16.03 11.41 -7.41
N GLY A 258 15.41 10.31 -7.83
CA GLY A 258 16.13 9.10 -8.23
C GLY A 258 16.81 8.39 -7.06
N THR A 259 17.15 7.11 -7.23
CA THR A 259 17.74 6.32 -6.15
C THR A 259 19.16 6.76 -5.78
N ASP A 260 19.95 7.28 -6.71
CA ASP A 260 21.34 7.69 -6.43
C ASP A 260 21.39 8.79 -5.37
N ARG A 261 20.54 9.81 -5.54
CA ARG A 261 20.46 10.94 -4.60
C ARG A 261 19.95 10.49 -3.24
N LEU A 262 18.96 9.59 -3.21
CA LEU A 262 18.41 9.05 -1.96
C LEU A 262 19.43 8.19 -1.21
N ILE A 263 20.21 7.38 -1.93
CA ILE A 263 21.30 6.59 -1.37
C ILE A 263 22.37 7.52 -0.80
N ALA A 264 22.82 8.51 -1.57
CA ALA A 264 23.83 9.48 -1.11
C ALA A 264 23.36 10.23 0.15
N GLN A 265 22.08 10.62 0.21
CA GLN A 265 21.52 11.23 1.41
C GLN A 265 21.55 10.28 2.61
N LYS A 266 21.17 9.01 2.43
CA LYS A 266 21.20 8.03 3.51
C LYS A 266 22.61 7.69 3.98
N GLU A 267 23.59 7.72 3.09
CA GLU A 267 25.01 7.59 3.46
C GLU A 267 25.47 8.75 4.34
N MET A 268 25.07 9.99 4.01
CA MET A 268 25.33 11.16 4.86
C MET A 268 24.63 11.03 6.22
N ASP A 269 23.35 10.65 6.25
CA ASP A 269 22.60 10.40 7.50
C ASP A 269 23.36 9.40 8.39
N ARG A 270 23.88 8.33 7.80
CA ARG A 270 24.63 7.29 8.50
C ARG A 270 25.94 7.80 9.08
N VAL A 271 26.70 8.59 8.33
CA VAL A 271 27.95 9.22 8.80
C VAL A 271 27.68 10.16 9.96
N GLU A 272 26.61 10.95 9.91
CA GLU A 272 26.24 11.84 11.02
C GLU A 272 25.83 11.06 12.28
N LEU A 273 25.11 9.94 12.12
CA LEU A 273 24.78 9.07 13.25
C LEU A 273 26.01 8.45 13.90
N GLN A 274 27.03 8.11 13.12
CA GLN A 274 28.28 7.52 13.63
C GLN A 274 29.14 8.48 14.46
N LYS A 275 28.87 9.78 14.41
CA LYS A 275 29.52 10.79 15.27
C LYS A 275 28.88 10.87 16.67
N LYS A 276 27.72 10.26 16.87
CA LYS A 276 27.00 10.26 18.15
C LYS A 276 27.52 9.17 19.09
N LEU A 277 27.07 9.21 20.35
CA LEU A 277 27.35 8.16 21.33
C LEU A 277 26.80 6.81 20.85
N MET A 278 27.61 5.75 20.94
CA MET A 278 27.24 4.39 20.53
C MET A 278 26.45 3.65 21.61
N ASP A 279 25.22 4.10 21.87
CA ASP A 279 24.25 3.38 22.69
C ASP A 279 23.36 2.46 21.84
N GLU A 280 22.56 1.61 22.48
CA GLU A 280 21.70 0.64 21.77
C GLU A 280 20.75 1.33 20.75
N PRO A 281 20.02 2.42 21.09
CA PRO A 281 19.18 3.12 20.12
C PRO A 281 19.96 3.65 18.91
N THR A 282 21.14 4.22 19.13
CA THR A 282 21.96 4.78 18.05
C THR A 282 22.52 3.68 17.16
N MET A 283 23.07 2.62 17.74
CA MET A 283 23.59 1.48 16.97
C MET A 283 22.48 0.81 16.14
N LYS A 284 21.29 0.65 16.73
CA LYS A 284 20.13 0.13 16.02
C LYS A 284 19.75 1.01 14.83
N LEU A 285 19.66 2.33 15.03
CA LEU A 285 19.32 3.26 13.96
C LEU A 285 20.37 3.28 12.84
N ILE A 286 21.66 3.18 13.16
CA ILE A 286 22.73 3.03 12.15
C ILE A 286 22.51 1.78 11.30
N GLY A 287 22.17 0.65 11.93
CA GLY A 287 21.83 -0.60 11.25
C GLY A 287 20.60 -0.45 10.34
N GLU A 288 19.52 0.17 10.85
CA GLU A 288 18.30 0.44 10.09
C GLU A 288 18.56 1.35 8.88
N VAL A 289 19.44 2.34 8.99
CA VAL A 289 19.85 3.18 7.84
C VAL A 289 20.69 2.39 6.84
N ALA A 290 21.57 1.49 7.28
CA ALA A 290 22.31 0.60 6.39
C ALA A 290 21.36 -0.34 5.60
N ASP A 291 20.31 -0.86 6.25
CA ASP A 291 19.27 -1.65 5.60
C ASP A 291 18.45 -0.81 4.61
N GLN A 292 18.15 0.45 4.92
CA GLN A 292 17.50 1.37 3.97
C GLN A 292 18.35 1.62 2.72
N ILE A 293 19.67 1.79 2.87
CA ILE A 293 20.60 1.94 1.74
C ILE A 293 20.61 0.69 0.87
N LYS A 294 20.67 -0.49 1.50
CA LYS A 294 20.61 -1.78 0.80
C LYS A 294 19.29 -1.93 0.04
N ALA A 295 18.16 -1.60 0.67
CA ALA A 295 16.84 -1.66 0.05
C ALA A 295 16.73 -0.72 -1.16
N LEU A 296 17.27 0.50 -1.09
CA LEU A 296 17.31 1.42 -2.23
C LEU A 296 18.13 0.85 -3.41
N LYS A 297 19.27 0.20 -3.13
CA LYS A 297 20.07 -0.48 -4.17
C LYS A 297 19.31 -1.65 -4.80
N GLN A 298 18.60 -2.42 -3.98
CA GLN A 298 17.73 -3.50 -4.45
C GLN A 298 16.56 -2.98 -5.28
N LEU A 299 15.98 -1.83 -4.92
CA LEU A 299 14.95 -1.16 -5.70
C LEU A 299 15.47 -0.75 -7.08
N THR A 300 16.68 -0.18 -7.17
CA THR A 300 17.35 0.09 -8.46
C THR A 300 17.53 -1.19 -9.29
N GLN A 301 17.95 -2.29 -8.66
CA GLN A 301 18.09 -3.59 -9.32
C GLN A 301 16.74 -4.15 -9.82
N MET A 302 15.69 -4.04 -9.00
CA MET A 302 14.35 -4.47 -9.36
C MET A 302 13.84 -3.70 -10.58
N ALA A 303 13.91 -2.37 -10.56
CA ALA A 303 13.48 -1.56 -11.70
C ALA A 303 14.29 -1.87 -12.97
N LYS A 304 15.61 -2.08 -12.83
CA LYS A 304 16.48 -2.49 -13.94
C LYS A 304 16.06 -3.82 -14.55
N SER A 305 15.50 -4.75 -13.77
CA SER A 305 14.99 -6.01 -14.31
C SER A 305 13.79 -5.81 -15.25
N TYR A 306 13.01 -4.74 -15.06
CA TYR A 306 11.96 -4.29 -15.98
C TYR A 306 12.49 -3.44 -17.16
N GLY A 307 13.81 -3.22 -17.25
CA GLY A 307 14.44 -2.40 -18.28
C GLY A 307 14.39 -0.89 -18.01
N ILE A 308 14.14 -0.47 -16.77
CA ILE A 308 13.95 0.94 -16.40
C ILE A 308 15.02 1.37 -15.40
N ASP A 309 15.75 2.44 -15.72
CA ASP A 309 16.73 3.03 -14.82
C ASP A 309 16.09 4.15 -13.99
N ILE A 310 16.05 3.95 -12.67
CA ILE A 310 15.52 4.90 -11.69
C ILE A 310 16.62 5.59 -10.87
N SER A 311 17.88 5.46 -11.29
CA SER A 311 19.02 6.07 -10.61
C SER A 311 18.93 7.60 -10.58
N LYS A 312 18.38 8.20 -11.64
CA LYS A 312 18.15 9.64 -11.80
C LYS A 312 16.68 10.00 -11.61
N PRO A 313 16.36 11.29 -11.38
CA PRO A 313 14.97 11.75 -11.34
C PRO A 313 14.19 11.43 -12.63
N ALA A 314 12.89 11.26 -12.50
CA ALA A 314 11.97 11.10 -13.61
C ALA A 314 11.93 12.37 -14.48
N LYS A 315 11.90 12.20 -15.80
CA LYS A 315 11.96 13.30 -16.78
C LYS A 315 10.61 13.72 -17.34
N ASN A 316 9.59 12.88 -17.18
CA ASN A 316 8.24 13.11 -17.72
C ASN A 316 7.20 12.41 -16.84
N ALA A 317 5.91 12.67 -17.13
CA ALA A 317 4.79 12.13 -16.36
C ALA A 317 4.75 10.58 -16.33
N ARG A 318 5.16 9.91 -17.41
CA ARG A 318 5.20 8.44 -17.48
C ARG A 318 6.25 7.88 -16.52
N GLU A 319 7.47 8.41 -16.56
CA GLU A 319 8.53 8.01 -15.64
C GLU A 319 8.16 8.34 -14.19
N ALA A 320 7.58 9.52 -13.93
CA ALA A 320 7.20 9.91 -12.58
C ALA A 320 6.18 8.94 -11.99
N THR A 321 5.16 8.56 -12.78
CA THR A 321 4.16 7.56 -12.39
C THR A 321 4.80 6.19 -12.15
N GLN A 322 5.67 5.75 -13.06
CA GLN A 322 6.36 4.47 -12.96
C GLN A 322 7.28 4.40 -11.73
N PHE A 323 8.00 5.48 -11.42
CA PHE A 323 8.99 5.51 -10.33
C PHE A 323 8.30 5.56 -8.98
N VAL A 324 7.19 6.31 -8.86
CA VAL A 324 6.31 6.25 -7.69
C VAL A 324 5.81 4.82 -7.49
N TYR A 325 5.34 4.18 -8.56
CA TYR A 325 4.84 2.81 -8.48
C TYR A 325 5.93 1.81 -8.07
N PHE A 326 7.14 1.91 -8.63
CA PHE A 326 8.26 1.06 -8.20
C PHE A 326 8.69 1.31 -6.76
N GLY A 327 8.59 2.53 -6.25
CA GLY A 327 8.82 2.78 -4.82
C GLY A 327 7.83 2.02 -3.92
N TYR A 328 6.61 1.79 -4.40
CA TYR A 328 5.56 1.05 -3.68
C TYR A 328 5.66 -0.46 -3.85
N LEU A 329 6.00 -0.92 -5.06
CA LEU A 329 6.05 -2.33 -5.47
C LEU A 329 7.04 -3.17 -4.63
#